data_AF-A0A4R2LD03-F1
#
_entry.id   AF-A0A4R2LD03-F1
#
_cell.length_a   1.000
_cell.length_b   1.000
_cell.length_c   1.000
_cell.angle_alpha   90.00
_cell.angle_beta   90.00
_cell.angle_gamma   90.00
#
_symmetry.space_group_name_H-M   'P 1'
#
loop_
_entity.id
_entity.type
_entity.pdbx_description
1 polymer ?
#
loop_
_entity_poly.entity_id
_entity_poly.type
_entity_poly.pdbx_seq_one_letter_code
_entity_poly.pdbx_strand_id
1 'polypeptide(L)'
;MELLEEVIQVYIERKEWFGGLMLQHMTLSAIAIFFAGIIGLLIGMWIAEHNRVAPVILGIANVFYTIPSISLLGMLIPFIGIGNKTAVVALTIYGIMPMVRNTYTGKLFLFNGCEKGFFGKVSGA
;
A
#
# COMPACT_ATOMS: atom_id res chain seq x y z
N MET A 1 2.89 40.20 5.71
CA MET A 1 1.75 40.34 4.78
C MET A 1 2.23 40.14 3.34
N GLU A 2 3.30 40.82 2.91
CA GLU A 2 3.89 40.70 1.56
C GLU A 2 4.26 39.26 1.15
N LEU A 3 4.96 38.50 2.00
CA LEU A 3 5.29 37.09 1.69
C LEU A 3 4.07 36.20 1.43
N LEU A 4 2.95 36.46 2.12
CA LEU A 4 1.74 35.64 1.96
C LEU A 4 1.08 35.93 0.61
N GLU A 5 1.07 37.20 0.21
CA GLU A 5 0.57 37.65 -1.09
C GLU A 5 1.42 37.10 -2.24
N GLU A 6 2.76 37.08 -2.10
CA GLU A 6 3.66 36.46 -3.08
C GLU A 6 3.40 34.95 -3.25
N VAL A 7 3.28 34.21 -2.15
CA VAL A 7 2.99 32.76 -2.20
C VAL A 7 1.62 32.49 -2.83
N ILE A 8 0.61 33.29 -2.47
CA ILE A 8 -0.74 33.18 -3.03
C ILE A 8 -0.72 33.50 -4.53
N GLN A 9 0.02 34.53 -4.94
CA GLN A 9 0.14 34.94 -6.33
C GLN A 9 0.81 33.85 -7.17
N VAL A 10 1.91 33.25 -6.70
CA VAL A 10 2.58 32.12 -7.37
C VAL A 10 1.64 30.93 -7.52
N TYR A 11 0.87 30.61 -6.47
CA TYR A 11 -0.09 29.51 -6.53
C TYR A 11 -1.21 29.79 -7.53
N ILE A 12 -1.70 31.05 -7.60
CA ILE A 12 -2.75 31.46 -8.52
C ILE A 12 -2.27 31.46 -9.97
N GLU A 13 -1.06 31.94 -10.21
CA GLU A 13 -0.46 32.04 -11.53
C GLU A 13 -0.10 30.66 -12.11
N ARG A 14 0.27 29.70 -11.26
CA ARG A 14 0.68 28.34 -11.68
C ARG A 14 -0.33 27.25 -11.34
N LYS A 15 -1.60 27.57 -11.07
CA LYS A 15 -2.65 26.60 -10.67
C LYS A 15 -2.71 25.37 -11.59
N GLU A 16 -2.63 25.59 -12.91
CA GLU A 16 -2.71 24.50 -13.88
C GLU A 16 -1.53 23.53 -13.79
N TRP A 17 -0.33 24.05 -13.56
CA TRP A 17 0.88 23.24 -13.41
C TRP A 17 0.81 22.37 -12.15
N PHE A 18 0.39 22.96 -11.02
CA PHE A 18 0.17 22.21 -9.78
C PHE A 18 -0.95 21.18 -9.93
N GLY A 19 -2.05 21.54 -10.60
CA GLY A 19 -3.15 20.62 -10.89
C GLY A 19 -2.69 19.41 -11.72
N GLY A 20 -1.87 19.63 -12.75
CA GLY A 20 -1.29 18.57 -13.56
C GLY A 20 -0.40 17.62 -12.74
N LEU A 21 0.45 18.16 -11.87
CA LEU A 21 1.28 17.35 -10.97
C LEU A 21 0.46 16.54 -9.97
N MET A 22 -0.58 17.13 -9.41
CA MET A 22 -1.49 16.45 -8.50
C MET A 22 -2.18 15.28 -9.21
N LEU A 23 -2.72 15.49 -10.42
CA LEU A 23 -3.34 14.45 -11.23
C LEU A 23 -2.34 13.35 -11.60
N GLN A 24 -1.11 13.72 -11.95
CA GLN A 24 -0.05 12.75 -12.24
C GLN A 24 0.25 11.89 -11.00
N HIS A 25 0.39 12.50 -9.83
CA HIS A 25 0.65 11.77 -8.59
C HIS A 25 -0.52 10.86 -8.20
N MET A 26 -1.76 11.33 -8.34
CA MET A 26 -2.97 10.52 -8.14
C MET A 26 -3.01 9.31 -9.07
N THR A 27 -2.71 9.52 -10.36
CA THR A 27 -2.70 8.44 -11.36
C THR A 27 -1.65 7.37 -11.03
N LEU A 28 -0.41 7.78 -10.74
CA LEU A 28 0.67 6.86 -10.38
C LEU A 28 0.34 6.09 -9.09
N SER A 29 -0.20 6.78 -8.10
CA SER A 29 -0.59 6.17 -6.82
C SER A 29 -1.74 5.19 -6.99
N ALA A 30 -2.76 5.53 -7.79
CA ALA A 30 -3.89 4.64 -8.08
C ALA A 30 -3.43 3.35 -8.78
N ILE A 31 -2.54 3.46 -9.77
CA ILE A 31 -1.97 2.29 -10.46
C ILE A 31 -1.16 1.42 -9.47
N ALA A 32 -0.31 2.03 -8.65
CA ALA A 32 0.49 1.30 -7.67
C ALA A 32 -0.39 0.59 -6.62
N ILE A 33 -1.42 1.27 -6.10
CA ILE A 33 -2.38 0.69 -5.14
C ILE A 33 -3.14 -0.46 -5.78
N PHE A 34 -3.55 -0.32 -7.03
CA PHE A 34 -4.25 -1.39 -7.75
C PHE A 34 -3.41 -2.67 -7.83
N PHE A 35 -2.14 -2.56 -8.25
CA PHE A 35 -1.24 -3.72 -8.30
C PHE A 35 -0.90 -4.27 -6.91
N ALA A 36 -0.60 -3.39 -5.94
CA ALA A 36 -0.31 -3.79 -4.57
C ALA A 36 -1.53 -4.49 -3.93
N GLY A 37 -2.73 -4.03 -4.24
CA GLY A 37 -3.99 -4.61 -3.78
C GLY A 37 -4.21 -6.01 -4.33
N ILE A 38 -4.04 -6.22 -5.64
CA ILE A 38 -4.18 -7.55 -6.25
C ILE A 38 -3.15 -8.52 -5.66
N ILE A 39 -1.87 -8.15 -5.68
CA ILE A 39 -0.79 -9.02 -5.20
C ILE A 39 -0.93 -9.28 -3.70
N GLY A 40 -1.20 -8.23 -2.92
CA GLY A 40 -1.34 -8.33 -1.48
C GLY A 40 -2.56 -9.14 -1.05
N LEU A 41 -3.67 -9.02 -1.78
CA LEU A 41 -4.87 -9.82 -1.53
C LEU A 41 -4.63 -11.30 -1.83
N LEU A 42 -4.02 -11.64 -2.96
CA LEU A 42 -3.70 -13.03 -3.32
C LEU A 42 -2.77 -13.67 -2.29
N ILE A 43 -1.66 -12.98 -1.95
CA ILE A 43 -0.71 -13.48 -0.95
C ILE A 43 -1.38 -13.57 0.42
N GLY A 44 -2.09 -12.53 0.85
CA GLY A 44 -2.76 -12.45 2.15
C GLY A 44 -3.81 -13.55 2.35
N MET A 45 -4.60 -13.86 1.34
CA MET A 45 -5.57 -14.97 1.38
C MET A 45 -4.88 -16.32 1.49
N TRP A 46 -3.81 -16.53 0.72
CA TRP A 46 -3.06 -17.79 0.68
C TRP A 46 -2.33 -18.07 2.00
N ILE A 47 -1.67 -17.08 2.59
CA ILE A 47 -0.96 -17.27 3.88
C ILE A 47 -1.93 -17.45 5.05
N ALA A 48 -3.16 -16.93 4.95
CA ALA A 48 -4.18 -17.11 5.98
C ALA A 48 -4.68 -18.56 6.09
N GLU A 49 -4.48 -19.39 5.07
CA GLU A 49 -4.68 -20.86 5.16
C GLU A 49 -3.46 -21.59 5.74
N HIS A 50 -2.27 -20.98 5.67
CA HIS A 50 -0.99 -21.62 5.99
C HIS A 50 -0.33 -20.96 7.21
N ASN A 51 -0.86 -21.24 8.40
CA ASN A 51 -0.42 -20.66 9.68
C ASN A 51 1.08 -20.80 9.98
N ARG A 52 1.76 -21.82 9.44
CA ARG A 52 3.21 -21.99 9.61
C ARG A 52 4.05 -21.05 8.74
N VAL A 53 3.54 -20.66 7.58
CA VAL A 53 4.27 -19.85 6.57
C VAL A 53 3.96 -18.35 6.74
N ALA A 54 2.79 -18.02 7.30
CA ALA A 54 2.37 -16.65 7.60
C ALA A 54 3.43 -15.81 8.33
N PRO A 55 4.05 -16.24 9.45
CA PRO A 55 5.04 -15.42 10.15
C PRO A 55 6.29 -15.13 9.31
N VAL A 56 6.71 -16.07 8.47
CA VAL A 56 7.89 -15.89 7.59
C VAL A 56 7.59 -14.86 6.52
N ILE A 57 6.46 -14.98 5.83
CA ILE A 57 6.09 -14.06 4.74
C ILE A 57 5.83 -12.65 5.28
N LEU A 58 5.13 -12.53 6.42
CA LEU A 58 4.92 -11.25 7.08
C LEU A 58 6.24 -10.63 7.57
N GLY A 59 7.18 -11.46 8.05
CA GLY A 59 8.52 -11.03 8.42
C GLY A 59 9.29 -10.43 7.25
N ILE A 60 9.33 -11.13 6.11
CA ILE A 60 9.97 -10.66 4.87
C ILE A 60 9.31 -9.35 4.40
N ALA A 61 7.98 -9.30 4.38
CA ALA A 61 7.24 -8.11 3.98
C ALA A 61 7.56 -6.90 4.88
N ASN A 62 7.72 -7.12 6.19
CA ASN A 62 8.14 -6.06 7.12
C ASN A 62 9.54 -5.52 6.81
N VAL A 63 10.51 -6.37 6.44
CA VAL A 63 11.85 -5.93 6.06
C VAL A 63 11.80 -5.02 4.82
N PHE A 64 11.00 -5.37 3.81
CA PHE A 64 10.84 -4.50 2.64
C PHE A 64 10.16 -3.18 2.99
N TYR A 65 9.21 -3.20 3.93
CA TYR A 65 8.50 -1.99 4.37
C TYR A 65 9.38 -1.04 5.20
N THR A 66 10.38 -1.54 5.92
CA THR A 66 11.31 -0.66 6.64
C THR A 66 12.26 0.09 5.70
N ILE A 67 12.38 -0.32 4.44
CA ILE A 67 13.09 0.44 3.42
C ILE A 67 12.21 1.64 3.03
N PRO A 68 12.62 2.89 3.32
CA PRO A 68 11.82 4.05 2.97
C PRO A 68 11.68 4.14 1.45
N SER A 69 10.53 4.63 1.00
CA SER A 69 10.17 4.69 -0.43
C SER A 69 11.22 5.44 -1.28
N ILE A 70 11.84 6.49 -0.73
CA ILE A 70 12.91 7.24 -1.39
C ILE A 70 14.16 6.37 -1.63
N SER A 71 14.57 5.58 -0.63
CA SER A 71 15.72 4.67 -0.77
C SER A 71 15.42 3.52 -1.73
N LEU A 72 14.20 2.98 -1.68
CA LEU A 72 13.76 1.94 -2.61
C LEU A 72 13.75 2.45 -4.06
N LEU A 73 13.31 3.69 -4.27
CA LEU A 73 13.36 4.34 -5.58
C LEU A 73 14.82 4.49 -6.06
N GLY A 74 15.72 4.97 -5.19
CA GLY A 74 17.16 5.04 -5.47
C GLY A 74 17.77 3.70 -5.86
N MET A 75 17.39 2.62 -5.16
CA MET A 75 17.86 1.26 -5.43
C MET A 75 17.38 0.71 -6.78
N LEU A 76 16.20 1.13 -7.24
CA LEU A 76 15.60 0.65 -8.50
C LEU A 76 16.06 1.43 -9.74
N ILE A 77 16.59 2.64 -9.58
CA ILE A 77 17.07 3.48 -10.71
C ILE A 77 18.09 2.75 -11.61
N PRO A 78 19.11 2.03 -11.09
CA PRO A 78 20.07 1.33 -11.95
C PRO A 78 19.46 0.22 -12.81
N PHE A 79 18.32 -0.35 -12.40
CA PHE A 79 17.69 -1.50 -13.06
C PHE A 79 16.58 -1.09 -14.02
N ILE A 80 15.74 -0.14 -13.62
CA ILE A 80 14.52 0.26 -14.35
C ILE A 80 14.68 1.65 -15.01
N GLY A 81 15.65 2.44 -14.55
CA GLY A 81 15.87 3.83 -14.96
C GLY A 81 15.12 4.83 -14.08
N ILE A 82 15.14 6.10 -14.50
CA ILE A 82 14.41 7.19 -13.83
C ILE A 82 13.04 7.37 -14.50
N GLY A 83 11.99 7.56 -13.70
CA GLY A 83 10.68 8.00 -14.19
C GLY A 83 9.49 7.32 -13.53
N ASN A 84 8.33 7.50 -14.16
CA ASN A 84 7.03 7.04 -13.65
C ASN A 84 6.97 5.53 -13.40
N LYS A 85 7.59 4.72 -14.27
CA LYS A 85 7.60 3.25 -14.12
C LYS A 85 8.28 2.83 -12.82
N THR A 86 9.46 3.39 -12.54
CA THR A 86 10.23 3.11 -11.33
C THR A 86 9.48 3.54 -10.08
N ALA A 87 8.81 4.69 -10.12
CA ALA A 87 7.95 5.15 -9.02
C ALA A 87 6.79 4.18 -8.76
N VAL A 88 6.09 3.72 -9.80
CA VAL A 88 4.99 2.75 -9.65
C VAL A 88 5.49 1.43 -9.06
N VAL A 89 6.63 0.91 -9.51
CA VAL A 89 7.21 -0.33 -8.99
C VAL A 89 7.59 -0.18 -7.51
N ALA A 90 8.28 0.91 -7.15
CA ALA A 90 8.66 1.19 -5.77
C ALA A 90 7.43 1.31 -4.85
N LEU A 91 6.42 2.08 -5.27
CA LEU A 91 5.17 2.25 -4.52
C LEU A 91 4.39 0.94 -4.40
N THR A 92 4.41 0.10 -5.43
CA THR A 92 3.75 -1.21 -5.41
C THR A 92 4.42 -2.11 -4.37
N ILE A 93 5.75 -2.26 -4.41
CA ILE A 93 6.50 -3.07 -3.44
C ILE A 93 6.25 -2.59 -2.01
N TYR A 94 6.30 -1.28 -1.78
CA TYR A 94 6.02 -0.69 -0.48
C TYR A 94 4.57 -0.96 -0.03
N GLY A 95 3.60 -0.89 -0.94
CA GLY A 95 2.18 -1.13 -0.68
C GLY A 95 1.81 -2.60 -0.46
N ILE A 96 2.62 -3.56 -0.89
CA ILE A 96 2.31 -5.00 -0.72
C ILE A 96 2.23 -5.37 0.76
N MET A 97 3.16 -4.93 1.61
CA MET A 97 3.17 -5.30 3.03
C MET A 97 1.86 -4.96 3.75
N PRO A 98 1.39 -3.68 3.76
CA PRO A 98 0.15 -3.34 4.45
C PRO A 98 -1.05 -4.06 3.83
N MET A 99 -1.08 -4.30 2.51
CA MET A 99 -2.16 -5.06 1.87
C MET A 99 -2.20 -6.52 2.32
N VAL A 100 -1.05 -7.22 2.30
CA VAL A 100 -0.94 -8.60 2.80
C VAL A 100 -1.38 -8.69 4.25
N ARG A 101 -0.88 -7.78 5.10
CA ARG A 101 -1.19 -7.77 6.54
C ARG A 101 -2.67 -7.50 6.78
N ASN A 102 -3.28 -6.55 6.07
CA ASN A 102 -4.69 -6.24 6.19
C ASN A 102 -5.56 -7.40 5.73
N THR A 103 -5.24 -8.06 4.62
CA THR A 103 -5.98 -9.23 4.13
C THR A 103 -5.86 -10.43 5.07
N TYR A 104 -4.64 -10.76 5.51
CA TYR A 104 -4.40 -11.86 6.47
C TYR A 104 -5.20 -11.66 7.76
N THR A 105 -5.08 -10.45 8.33
CA THR A 105 -5.75 -10.10 9.59
C THR A 105 -7.26 -10.07 9.41
N GLY A 106 -7.76 -9.52 8.30
CA GLY A 106 -9.18 -9.48 7.97
C GLY A 106 -9.81 -10.87 7.86
N LYS A 107 -9.18 -11.81 7.14
CA LYS A 107 -9.67 -13.20 7.03
C LYS A 107 -9.69 -13.90 8.39
N LEU A 108 -8.64 -13.71 9.20
CA LEU A 108 -8.56 -14.28 10.55
C LEU A 108 -9.66 -13.76 11.48
N PHE A 109 -9.95 -12.44 11.43
CA PHE A 109 -11.04 -11.83 12.22
C PHE A 109 -12.41 -12.31 11.76
N LEU A 110 -12.68 -12.35 10.45
CA LEU A 110 -13.97 -12.80 9.92
C LEU A 110 -14.25 -14.26 10.28
N PHE A 111 -13.26 -15.14 10.18
CA PHE A 111 -13.44 -16.57 10.46
C PHE A 111 -13.62 -16.85 11.96
N ASN A 112 -12.69 -16.37 12.80
CA ASN A 112 -12.81 -16.56 14.26
C ASN A 112 -14.06 -15.89 14.85
N GLY A 113 -14.46 -14.74 14.31
CA GLY A 113 -15.68 -14.05 14.72
C GLY A 113 -16.94 -14.85 14.37
N CYS A 114 -16.98 -15.44 13.17
CA CYS A 114 -18.12 -16.24 12.72
C CYS A 114 -18.24 -17.57 13.49
N GLU A 115 -17.14 -18.28 13.71
CA GLU A 115 -17.11 -19.56 14.44
C GLU A 115 -17.57 -19.40 15.90
N LYS A 116 -17.04 -18.40 16.62
CA LYS A 116 -17.43 -18.14 18.01
C LYS A 116 -18.87 -17.66 18.14
N GLY A 117 -19.36 -16.84 17.20
CA GLY A 117 -20.74 -16.37 17.18
C GLY A 117 -21.76 -17.47 16.83
N PHE A 118 -21.39 -18.40 15.96
CA PHE A 118 -22.24 -19.53 15.58
C PHE A 118 -22.30 -20.59 16.69
N PHE A 119 -21.16 -21.06 17.20
CA PHE A 119 -21.15 -22.05 18.28
C PHE A 119 -21.66 -21.50 19.62
N GLY A 120 -21.45 -20.21 19.91
CA GLY A 120 -22.03 -19.56 21.10
C GLY A 120 -23.56 -19.50 21.06
N LYS A 121 -24.17 -19.45 19.86
CA LYS A 121 -25.63 -19.55 19.69
C LYS A 121 -26.14 -20.99 19.75
N VAL A 122 -25.36 -21.97 19.28
CA VAL A 122 -25.77 -23.39 19.26
C VAL A 122 -25.59 -24.07 20.62
N SER A 123 -24.58 -23.70 21.42
CA SER A 123 -24.38 -24.27 22.76
C SER A 123 -25.29 -23.66 23.85
N GLY A 124 -26.03 -22.59 23.51
CA GLY A 124 -26.95 -21.89 24.41
C GLY A 124 -28.44 -22.15 24.12
N ALA A 125 -28.76 -23.11 23.26
CA ALA A 125 -30.11 -23.59 22.97
C ALA A 125 -30.24 -25.06 23.42
#